data_AF-A0A8I1KE71-F1
#
_entry.id   AF-A0A8I1KE71-F1
#
_cell.length_a   1.000
_cell.length_b   1.000
_cell.length_c   1.000
_cell.angle_alpha   90.00
_cell.angle_beta   90.00
_cell.angle_gamma   90.00
#
_symmetry.space_group_name_H-M   'P 1'
#
loop_
_entity.id
_entity.type
_entity.pdbx_description
1 polymer ?
#
loop_
_entity_poly.entity_id
_entity_poly.type
_entity_poly.pdbx_seq_one_letter_code
_entity_poly.pdbx_strand_id
1 'polypeptide(L)'
;MQALILEQQDGKTLASVQAVEESRLPEGEVTVDIDWSSLNYKDALAITGKGKIIRNFPMVPGIDFAGRVHTSEDPRFHPGQHVLLTGWGVGENHW
;
A
#
# COMPACT_ATOMS: atom_id res chain seq x y z
N MET A 1 5.54 4.34 -11.28
CA MET A 1 5.96 3.11 -10.55
C MET A 1 4.98 1.95 -10.83
N GLN A 2 5.24 0.73 -10.34
CA GLN A 2 4.32 -0.42 -10.46
C GLN A 2 3.69 -0.71 -9.09
N ALA A 3 2.41 -1.10 -9.06
CA ALA A 3 1.72 -1.52 -7.84
C ALA A 3 0.65 -2.57 -8.13
N LEU A 4 0.33 -3.41 -7.14
CA LEU A 4 -0.86 -4.27 -7.18
C LEU A 4 -2.09 -3.42 -6.84
N ILE A 5 -3.00 -3.24 -7.78
CA ILE A 5 -4.22 -2.45 -7.59
C ILE A 5 -5.41 -3.40 -7.46
N LEU A 6 -6.22 -3.16 -6.44
CA LEU A 6 -7.54 -3.74 -6.27
C LEU A 6 -8.59 -2.75 -6.77
N GLU A 7 -9.44 -3.21 -7.67
CA GLU A 7 -10.62 -2.51 -8.16
C GLU A 7 -11.88 -3.34 -7.87
N GLN A 8 -13.06 -2.75 -8.01
CA GLN A 8 -14.31 -3.47 -7.85
C GLN A 8 -15.22 -3.29 -9.07
N GLN A 9 -15.69 -4.42 -9.60
CA GLN A 9 -16.67 -4.48 -10.67
C GLN A 9 -17.74 -5.52 -10.33
N ASP A 10 -19.02 -5.15 -10.41
CA ASP A 10 -20.16 -6.03 -10.11
C ASP A 10 -20.04 -6.76 -8.76
N GLY A 11 -19.51 -6.07 -7.75
CA GLY A 11 -19.30 -6.61 -6.39
C GLY A 11 -18.13 -7.60 -6.27
N LYS A 12 -17.37 -7.84 -7.34
CA LYS A 12 -16.16 -8.68 -7.33
C LYS A 12 -14.90 -7.82 -7.30
N THR A 13 -13.96 -8.20 -6.43
CA THR A 13 -12.62 -7.60 -6.42
C THR A 13 -11.82 -8.11 -7.61
N LEU A 14 -11.21 -7.18 -8.34
CA LEU A 14 -10.27 -7.45 -9.42
C LEU A 14 -8.88 -7.00 -8.96
N ALA A 15 -7.90 -7.90 -9.01
CA ALA A 15 -6.52 -7.63 -8.60
C ALA A 15 -5.61 -7.67 -9.83
N SER A 16 -4.84 -6.61 -10.06
CA SER A 16 -3.90 -6.56 -11.18
C SER A 16 -2.70 -5.68 -10.88
N VAL A 17 -1.54 -6.06 -11.41
CA VAL A 17 -0.33 -5.21 -11.34
C VAL A 17 -0.43 -4.15 -12.43
N GLN A 18 -0.36 -2.88 -12.06
CA GLN A 18 -0.55 -1.74 -12.95
C GLN A 18 0.55 -0.70 -12.76
N ALA A 19 0.78 0.11 -13.80
CA ALA A 19 1.55 1.34 -13.67
C ALA A 19 0.74 2.39 -12.91
N VAL A 20 1.37 3.06 -11.96
CA VAL A 20 0.78 4.11 -11.14
C VAL A 20 1.71 5.31 -11.17
N GLU A 21 1.14 6.49 -11.43
CA GLU A 21 1.83 7.77 -11.31
C GLU A 21 2.01 8.13 -9.84
N GLU A 22 3.15 8.72 -9.48
CA GLU A 22 3.44 9.12 -8.10
C GLU A 22 2.39 10.11 -7.55
N SER A 23 1.83 10.95 -8.41
CA SER A 23 0.75 11.89 -8.05
C SER A 23 -0.57 11.23 -7.63
N ARG A 24 -0.69 9.89 -7.75
CA ARG A 24 -1.83 9.12 -7.24
C ARG A 24 -1.65 8.65 -5.80
N LEU A 25 -0.44 8.78 -5.24
CA LEU A 25 -0.20 8.48 -3.84
C LEU A 25 -1.02 9.41 -2.94
N PRO A 26 -1.41 8.94 -1.75
CA PRO A 26 -2.13 9.75 -0.78
C PRO A 26 -1.18 10.79 -0.18
N GLU A 27 -1.74 11.82 0.44
CA GLU A 27 -0.93 12.75 1.23
C GLU A 27 -0.29 12.02 2.42
N GLY A 28 0.98 12.34 2.68
CA GLY A 28 1.76 11.81 3.80
C GLY A 28 3.10 12.53 3.96
N GLU A 29 3.65 12.50 5.17
CA GLU A 29 4.88 13.24 5.53
C GLU A 29 6.17 12.51 5.12
N VAL A 30 6.10 11.22 4.78
CA VAL A 30 7.26 10.37 4.46
C VAL A 30 6.95 9.53 3.22
N THR A 31 7.71 9.75 2.15
CA THR A 31 7.66 8.90 0.96
C THR A 31 8.74 7.84 1.06
N VAL A 32 8.41 6.59 0.77
CA VAL A 32 9.33 5.44 0.91
C VAL A 32 9.42 4.67 -0.40
N ASP A 33 10.64 4.48 -0.89
CA ASP A 33 10.95 3.53 -1.94
C ASP A 33 10.90 2.11 -1.35
N ILE A 34 9.88 1.33 -1.73
CA ILE A 34 9.62 0.00 -1.15
C ILE A 34 10.52 -1.05 -1.81
N ASP A 35 11.32 -1.73 -0.99
CA ASP A 35 12.19 -2.84 -1.43
C ASP A 35 11.50 -4.22 -1.23
N TRP A 36 10.73 -4.35 -0.14
CA TRP A 36 10.10 -5.61 0.27
C TRP A 36 8.71 -5.40 0.83
N SER A 37 7.87 -6.41 0.66
CA SER A 37 6.58 -6.57 1.34
C SER A 37 6.36 -8.06 1.62
N SER A 38 5.22 -8.41 2.21
CA SER A 38 4.84 -9.77 2.55
C SER A 38 3.39 -10.04 2.13
N LEU A 39 2.97 -11.31 2.18
CA LEU A 39 1.57 -11.69 2.03
C LEU A 39 1.11 -12.37 3.32
N ASN A 40 0.32 -11.63 4.11
CA ASN A 40 -0.36 -12.17 5.27
C ASN A 40 -1.72 -12.75 4.87
N TYR A 41 -2.34 -13.48 5.80
CA TYR A 41 -3.70 -13.98 5.60
C TYR A 41 -4.69 -12.84 5.33
N LYS A 42 -4.51 -11.67 5.97
CA LYS A 42 -5.37 -10.50 5.76
C LYS A 42 -5.20 -9.91 4.36
N ASP A 43 -3.98 -9.86 3.84
CA ASP A 43 -3.71 -9.43 2.46
C ASP A 43 -4.38 -10.38 1.47
N ALA A 44 -4.29 -11.69 1.70
CA ALA A 44 -4.97 -12.68 0.87
C ALA A 44 -6.51 -12.49 0.87
N LEU A 45 -7.10 -12.18 2.03
CA LEU A 45 -8.54 -11.84 2.11
C LEU A 45 -8.86 -10.57 1.32
N ALA A 46 -8.07 -9.51 1.45
CA ALA A 46 -8.23 -8.27 0.70
C ALA A 46 -8.15 -8.50 -0.82
N ILE A 47 -7.10 -9.16 -1.29
CA ILE A 47 -6.84 -9.44 -2.70
C ILE A 47 -7.94 -10.32 -3.32
N THR A 48 -8.45 -11.29 -2.56
CA THR A 48 -9.52 -12.18 -3.03
C THR A 48 -10.94 -11.61 -2.82
N GLY A 49 -11.07 -10.41 -2.26
CA GLY A 49 -12.36 -9.77 -1.95
C GLY A 49 -13.15 -10.45 -0.82
N LYS A 50 -12.53 -11.34 -0.05
CA LYS A 50 -13.16 -12.04 1.07
C LYS A 50 -13.04 -11.24 2.36
N GLY A 51 -13.97 -11.44 3.29
CA GLY A 51 -13.92 -10.84 4.63
C GLY A 51 -14.21 -9.34 4.70
N LYS A 52 -14.48 -8.67 3.57
CA LYS A 52 -14.75 -7.21 3.48
C LYS A 52 -13.66 -6.35 4.14
N ILE A 53 -12.39 -6.75 3.93
CA ILE A 53 -11.22 -6.02 4.44
C ILE A 53 -11.14 -4.63 3.79
N ILE A 54 -11.23 -4.57 2.46
CA ILE A 54 -11.20 -3.32 1.71
C ILE A 54 -12.60 -2.75 1.57
N ARG A 55 -12.75 -1.47 1.90
CA ARG A 55 -14.01 -0.73 1.80
C ARG A 55 -14.00 0.34 0.71
N ASN A 56 -12.81 0.86 0.38
CA ASN A 56 -12.62 1.90 -0.61
C ASN A 56 -11.79 1.34 -1.78
N PHE A 57 -12.27 1.54 -3.01
CA PHE A 57 -11.59 1.16 -4.24
C PHE A 57 -11.39 2.41 -5.10
N PRO A 58 -10.30 2.52 -5.88
CA PRO A 58 -9.17 1.57 -5.97
C PRO A 58 -8.27 1.58 -4.73
N MET A 59 -7.54 0.49 -4.50
CA MET A 59 -6.67 0.28 -3.32
C MET A 59 -5.38 -0.45 -3.68
N VAL A 60 -4.22 -0.02 -3.18
CA VAL A 60 -3.03 -0.88 -3.13
C VAL A 60 -3.02 -1.63 -1.80
N PRO A 61 -3.11 -2.97 -1.80
CA PRO A 61 -3.10 -3.76 -0.58
C PRO A 61 -1.66 -3.97 -0.10
N GLY A 62 -1.52 -4.55 1.09
CA GLY A 62 -0.23 -4.84 1.71
C GLY A 62 -0.09 -4.09 3.02
N ILE A 63 -0.27 -4.82 4.12
CA ILE A 63 -0.22 -4.22 5.47
C ILE A 63 1.19 -3.99 5.98
N ASP A 64 2.20 -4.54 5.27
CA ASP A 64 3.60 -4.49 5.64
C ASP A 64 4.46 -4.02 4.46
N PHE A 65 5.49 -3.22 4.75
CA PHE A 65 6.59 -2.98 3.82
C PHE A 65 7.90 -2.73 4.56
N ALA A 66 9.02 -2.91 3.85
CA ALA A 66 10.33 -2.41 4.24
C ALA A 66 10.99 -1.75 3.03
N GLY A 67 11.68 -0.64 3.27
CA GLY A 67 12.26 0.17 2.20
C GLY A 67 13.14 1.29 2.72
N ARG A 68 13.32 2.31 1.87
CA ARG A 68 14.17 3.46 2.16
C ARG A 68 13.38 4.75 2.00
N VAL A 69 13.56 5.67 2.93
CA VAL A 69 12.95 7.00 2.84
C VAL A 69 13.47 7.71 1.59
N HIS A 70 12.57 8.09 0.70
CA HIS A 70 12.84 8.89 -0.49
C HIS A 70 12.90 10.38 -0.11
N THR A 71 11.81 10.88 0.50
CA THR A 71 11.66 12.25 1.00
C THR A 71 10.92 12.24 2.34
N SER A 72 11.16 13.26 3.17
CA SER A 72 10.42 13.42 4.41
C SER A 72 10.30 14.89 4.83
N GLU A 73 9.11 15.25 5.32
CA GLU A 73 8.82 16.50 6.03
C GLU A 73 8.86 16.31 7.56
N ASP A 74 8.94 15.07 8.04
CA ASP A 74 9.02 14.73 9.45
C ASP A 74 10.48 14.63 9.92
N PRO A 75 10.92 15.39 10.95
CA PRO A 75 12.31 15.42 11.39
C PRO A 75 12.82 14.09 11.99
N ARG A 76 11.94 13.12 12.28
CA ARG A 76 12.31 11.79 12.79
C ARG A 76 12.84 10.89 11.68
N PHE A 77 12.55 11.20 10.41
CA PHE A 77 12.95 10.42 9.25
C PHE A 77 13.81 11.27 8.30
N HIS A 78 14.80 10.65 7.66
CA HIS A 78 15.67 11.35 6.72
C HIS A 78 15.89 10.54 5.43
N PRO A 79 16.06 11.21 4.27
CA PRO A 79 16.32 10.53 3.00
C PRO A 79 17.45 9.49 3.10
N GLY A 80 17.21 8.31 2.54
CA GLY A 80 18.10 7.16 2.56
C GLY A 80 17.96 6.25 3.79
N GLN A 81 17.24 6.66 4.84
CA GLN A 81 17.03 5.86 6.04
C GLN A 81 16.21 4.60 5.74
N HIS A 82 16.66 3.45 6.25
CA HIS A 82 15.87 2.22 6.18
C HIS A 82 14.73 2.24 7.19
N VAL A 83 13.54 1.90 6.72
CA VAL A 83 12.31 1.88 7.52
C VAL A 83 11.52 0.61 7.24
N LEU A 84 10.69 0.22 8.21
CA LEU A 84 9.67 -0.80 8.05
C LEU A 84 8.35 -0.26 8.60
N LEU A 85 7.25 -0.74 8.04
CA LEU A 85 5.91 -0.50 8.53
C LEU A 85 5.15 -1.83 8.59
N THR A 86 4.39 -2.03 9.66
CA THR A 86 3.43 -3.14 9.79
C THR A 86 2.15 -2.64 10.46
N GLY A 87 0.99 -2.83 9.82
CA GLY A 87 -0.31 -2.47 10.37
C GLY A 87 -0.70 -0.99 10.16
N TRP A 88 -1.26 -0.34 11.18
CA TRP A 88 -1.73 1.06 11.15
C TRP A 88 -2.77 1.40 10.07
N GLY A 89 -3.48 0.39 9.54
CA GLY A 89 -4.49 0.57 8.51
C GLY A 89 -3.94 0.84 7.11
N VAL A 90 -2.62 0.73 6.91
CA VAL A 90 -1.99 0.70 5.58
C VAL A 90 -2.43 -0.58 4.86
N GLY A 91 -2.76 -0.46 3.56
CA GLY A 91 -3.30 -1.56 2.76
C GLY A 91 -4.74 -1.95 3.12
N GLU A 92 -5.45 -1.13 3.93
CA GLU A 92 -6.84 -1.36 4.35
C GLU A 92 -7.69 -0.08 4.22
N ASN A 93 -7.23 0.99 4.85
CA ASN A 93 -7.87 2.30 4.89
C ASN A 93 -7.07 3.35 4.09
N HIS A 94 -5.75 3.16 4.00
CA HIS A 94 -4.79 4.05 3.35
C HIS A 94 -3.91 3.24 2.39
N TRP A 95 -3.65 3.78 1.21
CA TRP A 95 -2.66 3.29 0.26
C TRP A 95 -2.05 4.47 -0.48
#